data_AF-A0A3R9ZBX4-F1
#
_entry.id   AF-A0A3R9ZBX4-F1
#
_cell.length_a   1.000
_cell.length_b   1.000
_cell.length_c   1.000
_cell.angle_alpha   90.00
_cell.angle_beta   90.00
_cell.angle_gamma   90.00
#
_symmetry.space_group_name_H-M   'P 1'
#
loop_
_entity.id
_entity.type
_entity.pdbx_description
1 polymer ?
#
loop_
_entity_poly.entity_id
_entity_poly.type
_entity_poly.pdbx_seq_one_letter_code
_entity_poly.pdbx_strand_id
1 'polypeptide(L)'
;MPAPAIVWGIIELIALAITVHELGELAEELYEGVEKYGKDIGKAKEEVRKVIQSIQDEIAQKIEEKEEVAILLALEAADPQGQNTRKAAGRGAMDATINAAIEQKIPFRDAITQVCAAADRMPVLSLRRKKGVSIKDLPKAKRKIIEELLSLSVEQLTDVELEEFFVIRLKQLAANLLFEFVDECLSWASPLKCEVNFGPPPGFEDPPVEGATKLKRFGKVNPFYPTPFQYRKGSIAADLMISEYRHQRPDKGNIFAIVEIKFPGDRIEAEQFEAYKFMLERAAKVKTGRAPITFQGKPVSSGGRLSLFRYPEDIAVHGKKEPDKPSEHEKKEEPEQQKSEKSSGRSRHSRKRGI
;
A
#
# COMPACT_ATOMS: atom_id res chain seq x y z
N MET A 1 -13.84 23.35 5.55
CA MET A 1 -14.89 22.61 6.28
C MET A 1 -14.19 21.69 7.27
N PRO A 2 -14.69 21.50 8.49
CA PRO A 2 -14.16 20.46 9.37
C PRO A 2 -14.25 19.11 8.64
N ALA A 3 -13.18 18.30 8.68
CA ALA A 3 -13.24 16.98 8.04
C ALA A 3 -14.34 16.14 8.73
N PRO A 4 -15.17 15.40 7.97
CA PRO A 4 -16.21 14.54 8.54
C PRO A 4 -15.65 13.59 9.61
N ALA A 5 -16.41 13.32 10.67
CA ALA A 5 -15.95 12.53 11.82
C ALA A 5 -15.37 11.15 11.44
N ILE A 6 -15.91 10.51 10.39
CA ILE A 6 -15.37 9.24 9.84
C ILE A 6 -13.97 9.36 9.28
N VAL A 7 -13.60 10.50 8.71
CA VAL A 7 -12.27 10.70 8.15
C VAL A 7 -11.25 10.88 9.26
N TRP A 8 -11.58 11.70 10.26
CA TRP A 8 -10.76 11.82 11.46
C TRP A 8 -10.62 10.48 12.16
N GLY A 9 -11.73 9.77 12.39
CA GLY A 9 -11.71 8.46 13.01
C GLY A 9 -10.87 7.44 12.23
N ILE A 10 -11.02 7.33 10.91
CA ILE A 10 -10.19 6.42 10.09
C ILE A 10 -8.71 6.80 10.14
N ILE A 11 -8.38 8.10 10.07
CA ILE A 11 -6.99 8.57 10.16
C ILE A 11 -6.39 8.26 11.54
N GLU A 12 -7.12 8.51 12.62
CA GLU A 12 -6.69 8.21 13.98
C GLU A 12 -6.49 6.70 14.19
N LEU A 13 -7.41 5.89 13.66
CA LEU A 13 -7.30 4.42 13.70
C LEU A 13 -6.07 3.93 12.93
N ILE A 14 -5.78 4.50 11.77
CA ILE A 14 -4.56 4.20 11.01
C ILE A 14 -3.31 4.59 11.80
N ALA A 15 -3.29 5.79 12.40
CA ALA A 15 -2.15 6.22 13.21
C ALA A 15 -1.91 5.30 14.42
N LEU A 16 -2.98 4.86 15.08
CA LEU A 16 -2.92 3.88 16.17
C LEU A 16 -2.44 2.51 15.68
N ALA A 17 -2.97 2.03 14.55
CA ALA A 17 -2.56 0.78 13.92
C ALA A 17 -1.05 0.76 13.62
N ILE A 18 -0.56 1.84 13.01
CA ILE A 18 0.86 2.05 12.72
C ILE A 18 1.66 1.99 14.03
N THR A 19 1.23 2.73 15.05
CA THR A 19 1.91 2.76 16.35
C THR A 19 1.98 1.37 17.00
N VAL A 20 0.89 0.60 16.98
CA VAL A 20 0.85 -0.78 17.51
C VAL A 20 1.79 -1.70 16.72
N HIS A 21 1.82 -1.57 15.40
CA HIS A 21 2.67 -2.40 14.56
C HIS A 21 4.15 -2.07 14.76
N GLU A 22 4.50 -0.77 14.73
CA GLU A 22 5.87 -0.29 14.98
C GLU A 22 6.34 -0.66 16.40
N LEU A 23 5.49 -0.54 17.43
CA LEU A 23 5.81 -1.00 18.79
C LEU A 23 5.96 -2.52 18.89
N GLY A 24 5.18 -3.28 18.11
CA GLY A 24 5.28 -4.74 18.06
C GLY A 24 6.60 -5.21 17.44
N GLU A 25 6.99 -4.64 16.30
CA GLU A 25 8.25 -4.96 15.62
C GLU A 25 9.47 -4.49 16.41
N LEU A 26 9.44 -3.28 16.98
CA LEU A 26 10.53 -2.77 17.82
C LEU A 26 10.72 -3.64 19.08
N ALA A 27 9.64 -4.20 19.63
CA ALA A 27 9.71 -5.14 20.75
C ALA A 27 10.29 -6.52 20.34
N GLU A 28 10.04 -6.97 19.11
CA GLU A 28 10.62 -8.22 18.57
C GLU A 28 12.09 -8.07 18.15
N GLU A 29 12.49 -6.91 17.59
CA GLU A 29 13.88 -6.64 17.16
C GLU A 29 14.83 -6.26 18.30
N LEU A 30 14.38 -5.52 19.34
CA LEU A 30 15.26 -5.09 20.43
C LEU A 30 15.49 -6.17 21.50
N TYR A 31 14.61 -7.16 21.61
CA TYR A 31 14.62 -8.12 22.71
C TYR A 31 14.43 -9.55 22.19
N GLU A 32 15.54 -10.17 21.75
CA GLU A 32 15.69 -11.64 21.63
C GLU A 32 15.60 -12.33 23.01
N GLY A 33 14.44 -12.23 23.65
CA GLY A 33 14.13 -12.85 24.93
C GLY A 33 13.45 -11.87 25.88
N VAL A 34 12.20 -12.18 26.24
CA VAL A 34 11.64 -12.16 27.60
C VAL A 34 10.10 -12.13 27.49
N GLU A 35 9.45 -13.18 28.02
CA GLU A 35 7.99 -13.38 28.13
C GLU A 35 7.22 -12.22 28.82
N LYS A 36 7.93 -11.27 29.43
CA LYS A 36 7.36 -10.16 30.21
C LYS A 36 6.72 -9.08 29.33
N TYR A 37 7.16 -8.91 28.08
CA TYR A 37 6.66 -7.86 27.16
C TYR A 37 5.43 -8.26 26.32
N GLY A 38 5.12 -9.55 26.20
CA GLY A 38 3.86 -10.01 25.60
C GLY A 38 2.62 -9.49 26.35
N LYS A 39 2.75 -9.24 27.67
CA LYS A 39 1.70 -8.58 28.48
C LYS A 39 1.54 -7.09 28.18
N ASP A 40 2.61 -6.38 27.83
CA ASP A 40 2.57 -4.94 27.57
C ASP A 40 2.09 -4.63 26.14
N ILE A 41 2.43 -5.47 25.16
CA ILE A 41 1.79 -5.45 23.82
C ILE A 41 0.31 -5.80 23.92
N GLY A 42 -0.06 -6.78 24.75
CA GLY A 42 -1.46 -7.10 25.02
C GLY A 42 -2.23 -5.91 25.59
N LYS A 43 -1.63 -5.16 26.53
CA LYS A 43 -2.21 -3.92 27.07
C LYS A 43 -2.29 -2.79 26.04
N ALA A 44 -1.26 -2.59 25.24
CA ALA A 44 -1.28 -1.59 24.17
C ALA A 44 -2.39 -1.88 23.14
N LYS A 45 -2.56 -3.16 22.76
CA LYS A 45 -3.68 -3.61 21.92
C LYS A 45 -5.04 -3.34 22.58
N GLU A 46 -5.17 -3.55 23.89
CA GLU A 46 -6.41 -3.26 24.63
C GLU A 46 -6.70 -1.76 24.79
N GLU A 47 -5.68 -0.93 25.04
CA GLU A 47 -5.84 0.53 25.09
C GLU A 47 -6.23 1.08 23.71
N VAL A 48 -5.60 0.57 22.66
CA VAL A 48 -5.97 0.89 21.28
C VAL A 48 -7.39 0.43 21.01
N ARG A 49 -7.81 -0.78 21.41
CA ARG A 49 -9.21 -1.25 21.31
C ARG A 49 -10.20 -0.33 22.02
N LYS A 50 -9.86 0.23 23.18
CA LYS A 50 -10.73 1.19 23.89
C LYS A 50 -10.87 2.51 23.14
N VAL A 51 -9.78 3.05 22.62
CA VAL A 51 -9.80 4.26 21.79
C VAL A 51 -10.59 3.99 20.50
N ILE A 52 -10.36 2.83 19.88
CA ILE A 52 -11.11 2.34 18.71
C ILE A 52 -12.61 2.29 19.02
N GLN A 53 -13.03 1.71 20.14
CA GLN A 53 -14.45 1.59 20.49
C GLN A 53 -15.12 2.97 20.65
N SER A 54 -14.43 3.92 21.28
CA SER A 54 -14.92 5.29 21.39
C SER A 54 -15.08 5.97 20.03
N ILE A 55 -14.13 5.75 19.12
CA ILE A 55 -14.19 6.26 17.74
C ILE A 55 -15.31 5.55 16.95
N GLN A 56 -15.45 4.23 17.09
CA GLN A 56 -16.51 3.45 16.45
C GLN A 56 -17.90 3.97 16.83
N ASP A 57 -18.15 4.17 18.12
CA ASP A 57 -19.42 4.65 18.63
C ASP A 57 -19.71 6.05 18.07
N GLU A 58 -18.70 6.91 17.98
CA GLU A 58 -18.82 8.24 17.39
C GLU A 58 -19.12 8.20 15.88
N ILE A 59 -18.46 7.33 15.12
CA ILE A 59 -18.72 7.15 13.67
C ILE A 59 -20.12 6.57 13.45
N ALA A 60 -20.52 5.57 14.24
CA ALA A 60 -21.82 4.90 14.12
C ALA A 60 -22.99 5.81 14.50
N GLN A 61 -22.82 6.70 15.47
CA GLN A 61 -23.87 7.63 15.90
C GLN A 61 -24.08 8.83 14.97
N LYS A 62 -23.06 9.20 14.18
CA LYS A 62 -23.04 10.48 13.45
C LYS A 62 -23.27 10.39 11.95
N ILE A 63 -23.28 9.19 11.36
CA ILE A 63 -23.36 9.05 9.90
C ILE A 63 -24.45 8.06 9.53
N GLU A 64 -25.48 8.58 8.88
CA GLU A 64 -26.49 7.75 8.23
C GLU A 64 -25.94 7.17 6.92
N GLU A 65 -26.31 5.92 6.61
CA GLU A 65 -25.88 5.20 5.40
C GLU A 65 -26.09 6.02 4.10
N LYS A 66 -27.19 6.78 4.04
CA LYS A 66 -27.55 7.64 2.90
C LYS A 66 -26.58 8.80 2.67
N GLU A 67 -25.80 9.17 3.68
CA GLU A 67 -24.85 10.29 3.64
C GLU A 67 -23.43 9.85 3.28
N GLU A 68 -23.13 8.55 3.34
CA GLU A 68 -21.78 8.01 3.12
C GLU A 68 -21.23 8.38 1.73
N VAL A 69 -22.03 8.21 0.67
CA VAL A 69 -21.62 8.59 -0.70
C VAL A 69 -21.38 10.10 -0.82
N ALA A 70 -22.22 10.93 -0.20
CA ALA A 70 -22.04 12.39 -0.22
C ALA A 70 -20.74 12.80 0.50
N ILE A 71 -20.42 12.14 1.61
CA ILE A 71 -19.15 12.31 2.32
C ILE A 71 -17.97 11.92 1.43
N LEU A 72 -18.01 10.76 0.77
CA LEU A 72 -16.95 10.30 -0.12
C LEU A 72 -16.71 11.28 -1.28
N LEU A 73 -17.78 11.81 -1.88
CA LEU A 73 -17.69 12.83 -2.93
C LEU A 73 -17.07 14.14 -2.42
N ALA A 74 -17.43 14.57 -1.20
CA ALA A 74 -16.85 15.77 -0.60
C ALA A 74 -15.34 15.60 -0.32
N LEU A 75 -14.94 14.41 0.14
CA LEU A 75 -13.54 14.07 0.41
C LEU A 75 -12.71 13.97 -0.86
N GLU A 76 -13.25 13.32 -1.90
CA GLU A 76 -12.65 13.30 -3.22
C GLU A 76 -12.44 14.73 -3.76
N ALA A 77 -13.45 15.59 -3.66
CA ALA A 77 -13.34 16.97 -4.13
C ALA A 77 -12.19 17.72 -3.42
N ALA A 78 -11.99 17.42 -2.13
CA ALA A 78 -10.95 17.97 -1.27
C ALA A 78 -9.61 17.20 -1.30
N ASP A 79 -9.43 16.26 -2.24
CA ASP A 79 -8.22 15.42 -2.33
C ASP A 79 -6.93 16.29 -2.40
N PRO A 80 -6.02 16.20 -1.41
CA PRO A 80 -4.81 17.02 -1.31
C PRO A 80 -3.70 16.53 -2.25
N GLN A 81 -3.96 16.46 -3.56
CA GLN A 81 -2.96 16.05 -4.55
C GLN A 81 -1.82 17.07 -4.70
N GLY A 82 -0.59 16.59 -4.84
CA GLY A 82 0.57 17.37 -5.30
C GLY A 82 0.56 17.65 -6.82
N GLN A 83 1.49 18.47 -7.31
CA GLN A 83 1.63 18.79 -8.74
C GLN A 83 1.96 17.58 -9.59
N ASN A 84 2.80 16.66 -9.08
CA ASN A 84 3.17 15.44 -9.81
C ASN A 84 1.92 14.60 -10.12
N THR A 85 1.01 14.46 -9.17
CA THR A 85 -0.25 13.73 -9.34
C THR A 85 -1.19 14.48 -10.27
N ARG A 86 -1.35 15.80 -10.11
CA ARG A 86 -2.29 16.62 -10.92
C ARG A 86 -1.93 16.73 -12.39
N LYS A 87 -0.65 16.52 -12.75
CA LYS A 87 -0.15 16.63 -14.13
C LYS A 87 0.26 15.27 -14.70
N ALA A 88 -0.10 14.18 -14.03
CA ALA A 88 0.37 12.82 -14.33
C ALA A 88 1.88 12.78 -14.65
N ALA A 89 2.73 13.40 -13.83
CA ALA A 89 4.18 13.39 -14.02
C ALA A 89 4.84 12.29 -13.19
N GLY A 90 5.99 11.77 -13.61
CA GLY A 90 6.74 10.73 -12.90
C GLY A 90 6.57 9.33 -13.49
N ARG A 91 6.57 8.29 -12.65
CA ARG A 91 6.48 6.89 -13.13
C ARG A 91 5.13 6.61 -13.78
N GLY A 92 5.12 5.98 -14.96
CA GLY A 92 3.88 5.66 -15.71
C GLY A 92 3.27 6.82 -16.51
N ALA A 93 3.79 8.04 -16.38
CA ALA A 93 3.31 9.28 -17.01
C ALA A 93 3.25 9.30 -18.56
N MET A 94 3.92 8.36 -19.21
CA MET A 94 4.01 8.30 -20.68
C MET A 94 2.86 7.52 -21.32
N ASP A 95 2.04 6.84 -20.52
CA ASP A 95 0.92 6.04 -21.00
C ASP A 95 -0.40 6.78 -20.78
N ALA A 96 -1.10 7.08 -21.87
CA ALA A 96 -2.37 7.82 -21.83
C ALA A 96 -3.47 7.10 -21.04
N THR A 97 -3.46 5.76 -21.00
CA THR A 97 -4.40 4.95 -20.23
C THR A 97 -4.14 5.08 -18.72
N ILE A 98 -2.89 5.28 -18.32
CA ILE A 98 -2.46 5.38 -16.92
C ILE A 98 -2.59 6.81 -16.39
N ASN A 99 -2.38 7.82 -17.23
CA ASN A 99 -2.44 9.24 -16.82
C ASN A 99 -3.76 9.62 -16.14
N ALA A 100 -4.89 9.14 -16.69
CA ALA A 100 -6.19 9.36 -16.08
C ALA A 100 -6.30 8.74 -14.68
N ALA A 101 -5.66 7.59 -14.44
CA ALA A 101 -5.63 6.95 -13.13
C ALA A 101 -4.72 7.68 -12.14
N ILE A 102 -3.60 8.26 -12.61
CA ILE A 102 -2.72 9.09 -11.77
C ILE A 102 -3.46 10.35 -11.31
N GLU A 103 -4.11 11.05 -12.23
CA GLU A 103 -4.83 12.30 -11.94
C GLU A 103 -6.11 12.08 -11.13
N GLN A 104 -6.63 10.86 -11.12
CA GLN A 104 -7.89 10.53 -10.45
C GLN A 104 -7.83 10.88 -8.97
N LYS A 105 -8.71 11.80 -8.58
CA LYS A 105 -8.91 12.14 -7.17
C LYS A 105 -9.53 10.97 -6.42
N ILE A 106 -9.10 10.79 -5.18
CA ILE A 106 -9.62 9.76 -4.28
C ILE A 106 -9.87 10.32 -2.88
N PRO A 107 -10.88 9.81 -2.16
CA PRO A 107 -11.00 10.05 -0.74
C PRO A 107 -9.85 9.34 -0.01
N PHE A 108 -9.56 9.79 1.22
CA PHE A 108 -8.59 9.14 2.12
C PHE A 108 -7.12 9.14 1.67
N ARG A 109 -6.70 10.03 0.75
CA ARG A 109 -5.28 10.14 0.35
C ARG A 109 -4.32 10.29 1.53
N ASP A 110 -4.71 11.04 2.56
CA ASP A 110 -3.93 11.19 3.80
C ASP A 110 -3.71 9.86 4.53
N ALA A 111 -4.78 9.08 4.68
CA ALA A 111 -4.75 7.76 5.30
C ALA A 111 -3.87 6.80 4.50
N ILE A 112 -4.03 6.77 3.17
CA ILE A 112 -3.20 5.94 2.28
C ILE A 112 -1.72 6.36 2.37
N THR A 113 -1.45 7.67 2.39
CA THR A 113 -0.09 8.21 2.58
C THR A 113 0.55 7.72 3.87
N GLN A 114 -0.18 7.78 5.00
CA GLN A 114 0.33 7.34 6.30
C GLN A 114 0.63 5.84 6.32
N VAL A 115 -0.28 5.02 5.76
CA VAL A 115 -0.07 3.57 5.67
C VAL A 115 1.14 3.25 4.80
N CYS A 116 1.26 3.85 3.61
CA CYS A 116 2.40 3.62 2.74
C CYS A 116 3.72 4.10 3.36
N ALA A 117 3.71 5.23 4.07
CA ALA A 117 4.90 5.74 4.77
C ALA A 117 5.30 4.86 5.97
N ALA A 118 4.34 4.25 6.67
CA ALA A 118 4.64 3.26 7.70
C ALA A 118 5.21 1.99 7.09
N ALA A 119 4.56 1.42 6.08
CA ALA A 119 5.03 0.24 5.38
C ALA A 119 6.43 0.42 4.77
N ASP A 120 6.74 1.61 4.23
CA ASP A 120 8.06 1.92 3.68
C ASP A 120 9.18 1.97 4.74
N ARG A 121 8.82 2.36 5.98
CA ARG A 121 9.74 2.43 7.13
C ARG A 121 9.92 1.09 7.85
N MET A 122 9.01 0.13 7.67
CA MET A 122 9.12 -1.17 8.33
C MET A 122 10.41 -1.88 7.89
N PRO A 123 11.18 -2.45 8.84
CA PRO A 123 12.36 -3.23 8.52
C PRO A 123 11.93 -4.47 7.73
N VAL A 124 11.99 -4.37 6.41
CA VAL A 124 11.87 -5.53 5.54
C VAL A 124 12.97 -6.49 5.96
N LEU A 125 12.60 -7.65 6.51
CA LEU A 125 13.50 -8.75 6.85
C LEU A 125 14.67 -8.76 5.88
N SER A 126 15.85 -8.33 6.35
CA SER A 126 17.01 -8.13 5.50
C SER A 126 17.49 -9.49 5.02
N LEU A 127 16.90 -9.96 3.92
CA LEU A 127 17.35 -11.11 3.15
C LEU A 127 18.66 -10.71 2.48
N ARG A 128 19.74 -10.64 3.28
CA ARG A 128 21.06 -10.19 2.87
C ARG A 128 21.43 -10.79 1.51
N ARG A 129 21.64 -9.91 0.54
CA ARG A 129 22.20 -10.22 -0.78
C ARG A 129 23.33 -11.25 -0.70
N LYS A 130 23.10 -12.45 -1.23
CA LYS A 130 24.18 -13.17 -1.92
C LYS A 130 24.07 -12.80 -3.39
N LYS A 131 25.00 -11.97 -3.87
CA LYS A 131 25.04 -11.49 -5.25
C LYS A 131 24.99 -12.71 -6.19
N GLY A 132 24.00 -12.75 -7.10
CA GLY A 132 23.82 -13.84 -8.06
C GLY A 132 22.96 -15.02 -7.60
N VAL A 133 22.26 -14.93 -6.46
CA VAL A 133 21.31 -15.95 -5.99
C VAL A 133 19.90 -15.59 -6.48
N SER A 134 19.25 -16.51 -7.19
CA SER A 134 17.86 -16.46 -7.64
C SER A 134 16.93 -17.22 -6.66
N ILE A 135 15.60 -17.04 -6.76
CA ILE A 135 14.64 -17.75 -5.89
C ILE A 135 14.73 -19.27 -6.12
N LYS A 136 15.17 -19.67 -7.32
CA LYS A 136 15.44 -21.06 -7.71
C LYS A 136 16.63 -21.68 -6.97
N ASP A 137 17.47 -20.87 -6.36
CA ASP A 137 18.63 -21.33 -5.60
C ASP A 137 18.32 -21.45 -4.09
N LEU A 138 17.14 -20.99 -3.66
CA LEU A 138 16.69 -21.15 -2.28
C LEU A 138 16.24 -22.59 -1.99
N PRO A 139 16.50 -23.12 -0.78
CA PRO A 139 15.95 -24.39 -0.34
C PRO A 139 14.42 -24.44 -0.47
N LYS A 140 13.88 -25.60 -0.86
CA LYS A 140 12.44 -25.80 -1.14
C LYS A 140 11.51 -25.29 -0.02
N ALA A 141 11.90 -25.48 1.25
CA ALA A 141 11.13 -25.00 2.39
C ALA A 141 11.05 -23.45 2.45
N LYS A 142 12.17 -22.76 2.21
CA LYS A 142 12.19 -21.29 2.16
C LYS A 142 11.43 -20.77 0.95
N ARG A 143 11.59 -21.41 -0.21
CA ARG A 143 10.84 -21.06 -1.42
C ARG A 143 9.33 -21.18 -1.20
N LYS A 144 8.86 -22.24 -0.55
CA LYS A 144 7.44 -22.44 -0.27
C LYS A 144 6.86 -21.35 0.64
N ILE A 145 7.59 -20.92 1.67
CA ILE A 145 7.17 -19.82 2.55
C ILE A 145 7.07 -18.51 1.75
N ILE A 146 8.01 -18.27 0.85
CA ILE A 146 8.04 -17.10 -0.02
C ILE A 146 6.89 -17.13 -1.04
N GLU A 147 6.65 -18.29 -1.67
CA GLU A 147 5.52 -18.53 -2.57
C GLU A 147 4.19 -18.24 -1.86
N GLU A 148 4.05 -18.68 -0.61
CA GLU A 148 2.84 -18.43 0.20
C GLU A 148 2.71 -16.96 0.65
N LEU A 149 3.80 -16.32 1.09
CA LEU A 149 3.79 -14.92 1.55
C LEU A 149 3.59 -13.92 0.41
N LEU A 150 4.32 -14.11 -0.70
CA LEU A 150 4.29 -13.20 -1.84
C LEU A 150 3.20 -13.57 -2.85
N SER A 151 2.56 -14.73 -2.62
CA SER A 151 1.49 -15.29 -3.44
C SER A 151 1.86 -15.36 -4.93
N LEU A 152 3.12 -15.71 -5.21
CA LEU A 152 3.65 -15.80 -6.56
C LEU A 152 3.56 -17.21 -7.14
N SER A 153 3.36 -17.29 -8.45
CA SER A 153 3.60 -18.54 -9.19
C SER A 153 5.10 -18.78 -9.38
N VAL A 154 5.48 -20.04 -9.58
CA VAL A 154 6.88 -20.45 -9.87
C VAL A 154 7.44 -19.73 -11.11
N GLU A 155 6.58 -19.37 -12.05
CA GLU A 155 6.90 -18.64 -13.29
C GLU A 155 7.26 -17.18 -13.01
N GLN A 156 6.57 -16.53 -12.07
CA GLN A 156 6.88 -15.16 -11.66
C GLN A 156 8.17 -15.06 -10.84
N LEU A 157 8.63 -16.18 -10.26
CA LEU A 157 9.88 -16.23 -9.48
C LEU A 157 11.15 -16.34 -10.35
N THR A 158 11.03 -16.44 -11.68
CA THR A 158 12.18 -16.73 -12.56
C THR A 158 12.96 -15.50 -13.01
N ASP A 159 12.32 -14.34 -13.08
CA ASP A 159 12.84 -13.16 -13.80
C ASP A 159 13.06 -11.94 -12.87
N VAL A 160 13.21 -12.22 -11.58
CA VAL A 160 13.07 -11.22 -10.52
C VAL A 160 14.39 -11.03 -9.77
N GLU A 161 14.88 -9.78 -9.71
CA GLU A 161 15.92 -9.41 -8.76
C GLU A 161 15.37 -9.56 -7.33
N LEU A 162 15.95 -10.53 -6.62
CA LEU A 162 15.42 -11.11 -5.38
C LEU A 162 15.29 -10.13 -4.21
N GLU A 163 16.06 -9.06 -4.17
CA GLU A 163 16.04 -8.17 -3.02
C GLU A 163 15.02 -7.05 -3.21
N GLU A 164 15.09 -6.34 -4.33
CA GLU A 164 14.18 -5.23 -4.64
C GLU A 164 12.73 -5.69 -4.73
N PHE A 165 12.48 -6.81 -5.42
CA PHE A 165 11.12 -7.34 -5.52
C PHE A 165 10.55 -7.80 -4.18
N PHE A 166 11.35 -8.45 -3.33
CA PHE A 166 10.88 -8.88 -2.01
C PHE A 166 10.60 -7.70 -1.12
N VAL A 167 11.47 -6.68 -1.17
CA VAL A 167 11.26 -5.41 -0.47
C VAL A 167 9.94 -4.80 -0.90
N ILE A 168 9.67 -4.70 -2.20
CA ILE A 168 8.40 -4.17 -2.72
C ILE A 168 7.20 -4.98 -2.21
N ARG A 169 7.24 -6.31 -2.34
CA ARG A 169 6.10 -7.16 -1.94
C ARG A 169 5.89 -7.19 -0.42
N LEU A 170 6.95 -7.10 0.37
CA LEU A 170 6.86 -7.02 1.83
C LEU A 170 6.29 -5.66 2.28
N LYS A 171 6.64 -4.57 1.59
CA LYS A 171 6.00 -3.25 1.80
C LYS A 171 4.52 -3.26 1.42
N GLN A 172 4.15 -3.87 0.30
CA GLN A 172 2.75 -4.09 -0.07
C GLN A 172 2.01 -4.90 0.99
N LEU A 173 2.61 -6.01 1.44
CA LEU A 173 2.05 -6.83 2.50
C LEU A 173 1.84 -6.05 3.79
N ALA A 174 2.84 -5.28 4.23
CA ALA A 174 2.75 -4.42 5.41
C ALA A 174 1.60 -3.41 5.31
N ALA A 175 1.46 -2.74 4.17
CA ALA A 175 0.35 -1.82 3.92
C ALA A 175 -1.01 -2.53 4.03
N ASN A 176 -1.12 -3.73 3.46
CA ASN A 176 -2.34 -4.52 3.51
C ASN A 176 -2.68 -4.99 4.93
N LEU A 177 -1.69 -5.40 5.72
CA LEU A 177 -1.88 -5.74 7.14
C LEU A 177 -2.41 -4.55 7.94
N LEU A 178 -1.89 -3.34 7.71
CA LEU A 178 -2.37 -2.13 8.38
C LEU A 178 -3.82 -1.81 8.00
N PHE A 179 -4.18 -1.90 6.71
CA PHE A 179 -5.56 -1.69 6.27
C PHE A 179 -6.52 -2.75 6.84
N GLU A 180 -6.15 -4.04 6.80
CA GLU A 180 -6.97 -5.10 7.39
C GLU A 180 -7.12 -4.96 8.89
N PHE A 181 -6.06 -4.57 9.61
CA PHE A 181 -6.16 -4.33 11.04
C PHE A 181 -7.13 -3.18 11.35
N VAL A 182 -7.09 -2.10 10.58
CA VAL A 182 -8.06 -1.00 10.72
C VAL A 182 -9.49 -1.47 10.41
N ASP A 183 -9.66 -2.31 9.38
CA ASP A 183 -10.97 -2.89 9.06
C ASP A 183 -11.48 -3.81 10.15
N GLU A 184 -10.64 -4.71 10.70
CA GLU A 184 -10.95 -5.56 11.85
C GLU A 184 -11.35 -4.71 13.06
N CYS A 185 -10.58 -3.65 13.34
CA CYS A 185 -10.87 -2.69 14.40
C CYS A 185 -12.19 -1.95 14.19
N LEU A 186 -12.70 -1.87 12.96
CA LEU A 186 -14.03 -1.34 12.64
C LEU A 186 -15.08 -2.44 12.48
N SER A 187 -14.83 -3.63 13.04
CA SER A 187 -15.71 -4.80 12.89
C SER A 187 -16.02 -5.13 11.42
N TRP A 188 -15.00 -4.96 10.58
CA TRP A 188 -15.05 -5.12 9.13
C TRP A 188 -15.95 -4.11 8.43
N ALA A 189 -16.23 -2.95 9.04
CA ALA A 189 -17.05 -1.88 8.47
C ALA A 189 -16.23 -0.63 8.09
N SER A 190 -14.95 -0.80 7.78
CA SER A 190 -14.15 0.25 7.11
C SER A 190 -14.60 0.36 5.64
N PRO A 191 -14.70 1.59 5.09
CA PRO A 191 -14.85 1.76 3.64
C PRO A 191 -13.58 1.34 2.88
N LEU A 192 -12.42 1.25 3.53
CA LEU A 192 -11.14 0.86 2.92
C LEU A 192 -10.96 -0.66 3.02
N LYS A 193 -11.14 -1.37 1.90
CA LYS A 193 -10.98 -2.83 1.79
C LYS A 193 -9.72 -3.16 1.01
N CYS A 194 -8.75 -3.82 1.60
CA CYS A 194 -7.55 -4.20 0.87
C CYS A 194 -7.71 -5.54 0.14
N GLU A 195 -6.91 -5.75 -0.90
CA GLU A 195 -6.78 -7.03 -1.61
C GLU A 195 -8.14 -7.59 -2.04
N VAL A 196 -8.94 -6.73 -2.67
CA VAL A 196 -10.26 -7.11 -3.17
C VAL A 196 -10.08 -7.79 -4.50
N ASN A 197 -10.27 -9.11 -4.49
CA ASN A 197 -10.02 -9.96 -5.64
C ASN A 197 -11.34 -10.32 -6.35
N PHE A 198 -11.47 -9.87 -7.59
CA PHE A 198 -12.56 -10.24 -8.50
C PHE A 198 -12.10 -11.40 -9.38
N GLY A 199 -13.01 -12.34 -9.65
CA GLY A 199 -12.72 -13.50 -10.50
C GLY A 199 -12.35 -13.13 -11.95
N PRO A 200 -12.03 -14.12 -12.79
CA PRO A 200 -11.57 -13.85 -14.15
C PRO A 200 -12.66 -13.25 -15.07
N PRO A 201 -12.28 -12.56 -16.14
CA PRO A 201 -13.21 -12.15 -17.19
C PRO A 201 -13.87 -13.38 -17.84
N PRO A 202 -15.06 -13.22 -18.46
CA PRO A 202 -15.81 -11.97 -18.60
C PRO A 202 -16.72 -11.65 -17.40
N GLY A 203 -16.82 -12.57 -16.43
CA GLY A 203 -17.78 -12.48 -15.33
C GLY A 203 -17.36 -11.53 -14.21
N PHE A 204 -16.07 -11.51 -13.89
CA PHE A 204 -15.52 -10.85 -12.71
C PHE A 204 -16.34 -11.18 -11.46
N GLU A 205 -16.38 -12.45 -11.06
CA GLU A 205 -17.17 -12.86 -9.89
C GLU A 205 -16.81 -12.01 -8.68
N ASP A 206 -17.83 -11.62 -7.90
CA ASP A 206 -17.63 -10.81 -6.70
C ASP A 206 -16.79 -11.57 -5.67
N PRO A 207 -15.93 -10.87 -4.91
CA PRO A 207 -15.15 -11.48 -3.86
C PRO A 207 -16.09 -12.18 -2.85
N PRO A 208 -15.76 -13.40 -2.41
CA PRO A 208 -16.48 -14.05 -1.34
C PRO A 208 -16.23 -13.33 0.00
N VAL A 209 -17.24 -13.32 0.86
CA VAL A 209 -17.21 -12.68 2.18
C VAL A 209 -17.61 -13.65 3.28
N GLU A 210 -17.13 -13.39 4.50
CA GLU A 210 -17.54 -14.03 5.75
C GLU A 210 -18.48 -13.08 6.50
N GLY A 211 -19.78 -13.37 6.52
CA GLY A 211 -20.78 -12.43 7.04
C GLY A 211 -21.13 -11.36 6.02
N ALA A 212 -21.25 -10.09 6.45
CA ALA A 212 -21.69 -8.99 5.59
C ALA A 212 -20.56 -8.39 4.76
N THR A 213 -19.42 -8.08 5.39
CA THR A 213 -18.42 -7.16 4.83
C THR A 213 -16.99 -7.70 4.87
N LYS A 214 -16.67 -8.66 5.75
CA LYS A 214 -15.33 -9.24 5.87
C LYS A 214 -14.99 -10.07 4.64
N LEU A 215 -13.91 -9.73 3.94
CA LEU A 215 -13.44 -10.51 2.80
C LEU A 215 -12.93 -11.88 3.26
N LYS A 216 -13.29 -12.94 2.53
CA LYS A 216 -12.83 -14.28 2.84
C LYS A 216 -11.36 -14.43 2.47
N ARG A 217 -10.56 -15.01 3.38
CA ARG A 217 -9.13 -15.28 3.19
C ARG A 217 -8.87 -16.79 3.36
N PHE A 218 -7.90 -17.34 2.62
CA PHE A 218 -7.58 -18.78 2.64
C PHE A 218 -6.20 -19.09 3.22
N GLY A 219 -5.56 -18.09 3.77
CA GLY A 219 -4.23 -18.19 4.31
C GLY A 219 -4.08 -19.06 5.52
N LYS A 220 -2.99 -19.84 5.53
CA LYS A 220 -2.58 -20.64 6.69
C LYS A 220 -1.42 -20.01 7.46
N VAL A 221 -0.47 -19.41 6.76
CA VAL A 221 0.72 -18.76 7.36
C VAL A 221 0.47 -17.29 7.63
N ASN A 222 -0.18 -16.61 6.69
CA ASN A 222 -0.68 -15.26 6.87
C ASN A 222 -2.21 -15.35 6.82
N PRO A 223 -2.96 -14.99 7.87
CA PRO A 223 -4.42 -15.14 7.87
C PRO A 223 -5.12 -14.30 6.79
N PHE A 224 -4.41 -13.33 6.21
CA PHE A 224 -4.89 -12.43 5.17
C PHE A 224 -4.60 -12.91 3.74
N TYR A 225 -3.78 -13.96 3.56
CA TYR A 225 -3.35 -14.45 2.23
C TYR A 225 -3.17 -15.96 2.13
N PRO A 226 -3.63 -16.62 1.06
CA PRO A 226 -4.05 -16.02 -0.21
C PRO A 226 -5.54 -15.65 -0.27
N THR A 227 -5.88 -14.81 -1.25
CA THR A 227 -7.28 -14.47 -1.58
C THR A 227 -7.92 -15.53 -2.50
N PRO A 228 -9.25 -15.69 -2.51
CA PRO A 228 -9.92 -16.84 -3.12
C PRO A 228 -9.78 -17.04 -4.63
N PHE A 229 -9.48 -15.97 -5.38
CA PHE A 229 -9.28 -16.03 -6.82
C PHE A 229 -7.82 -15.82 -7.24
N GLN A 230 -6.89 -15.71 -6.29
CA GLN A 230 -5.50 -15.32 -6.53
C GLN A 230 -4.76 -16.21 -7.54
N TYR A 231 -5.13 -17.49 -7.61
CA TYR A 231 -4.51 -18.47 -8.52
C TYR A 231 -5.32 -18.73 -9.79
N ARG A 232 -6.44 -18.04 -9.99
CA ARG A 232 -7.24 -18.17 -11.21
C ARG A 232 -6.73 -17.20 -12.26
N LYS A 233 -6.19 -17.72 -13.37
CA LYS A 233 -5.64 -16.93 -14.48
C LYS A 233 -6.66 -15.88 -14.95
N GLY A 234 -6.24 -14.61 -14.97
CA GLY A 234 -7.06 -13.48 -15.40
C GLY A 234 -7.91 -12.83 -14.31
N SER A 235 -7.85 -13.32 -13.07
CA SER A 235 -8.45 -12.62 -11.93
C SER A 235 -7.72 -11.31 -11.66
N ILE A 236 -8.41 -10.36 -11.04
CA ILE A 236 -7.88 -9.03 -10.76
C ILE A 236 -8.02 -8.69 -9.28
N ALA A 237 -6.91 -8.35 -8.64
CA ALA A 237 -6.85 -7.99 -7.24
C ALA A 237 -6.47 -6.53 -7.11
N ALA A 238 -7.39 -5.73 -6.58
CA ALA A 238 -7.13 -4.34 -6.21
C ALA A 238 -6.37 -4.28 -4.89
N ASP A 239 -5.27 -3.54 -4.84
CA ASP A 239 -4.56 -3.26 -3.58
C ASP A 239 -5.52 -2.67 -2.55
N LEU A 240 -6.35 -1.71 -2.98
CA LEU A 240 -7.40 -1.14 -2.16
C LEU A 240 -8.68 -0.86 -2.97
N MET A 241 -9.82 -1.21 -2.40
CA MET A 241 -11.15 -0.80 -2.84
C MET A 241 -11.76 0.10 -1.78
N ILE A 242 -12.36 1.21 -2.21
CA ILE A 242 -13.15 2.09 -1.36
C ILE A 242 -14.63 1.77 -1.62
N SER A 243 -15.36 1.32 -0.60
CA SER A 243 -16.78 1.02 -0.70
C SER A 243 -17.64 2.30 -0.67
N GLU A 244 -18.76 2.32 -1.41
CA GLU A 244 -19.76 3.39 -1.32
C GLU A 244 -20.49 3.37 0.01
N TYR A 245 -20.86 2.16 0.46
CA TYR A 245 -21.55 1.89 1.72
C TYR A 245 -20.75 0.88 2.53
N ARG A 246 -20.22 1.31 3.68
CA ARG A 246 -19.21 0.54 4.44
C ARG A 246 -19.77 -0.69 5.16
N HIS A 247 -21.08 -0.71 5.41
CA HIS A 247 -21.80 -1.83 6.02
C HIS A 247 -22.35 -2.83 4.99
N GLN A 248 -22.26 -2.51 3.71
CA GLN A 248 -22.67 -3.39 2.63
C GLN A 248 -21.51 -4.23 2.11
N ARG A 249 -21.85 -5.33 1.43
CA ARG A 249 -20.88 -6.24 0.85
C ARG A 249 -19.92 -5.48 -0.09
N PRO A 250 -18.60 -5.70 -0.01
CA PRO A 250 -17.64 -5.15 -0.96
C PRO A 250 -17.73 -5.90 -2.29
N ASP A 251 -18.69 -5.52 -3.14
CA ASP A 251 -18.95 -6.14 -4.44
C ASP A 251 -19.02 -5.09 -5.56
N LYS A 252 -19.18 -5.54 -6.81
CA LYS A 252 -19.29 -4.65 -7.99
C LYS A 252 -20.36 -3.57 -7.87
N GLY A 253 -21.42 -3.79 -7.09
CA GLY A 253 -22.48 -2.82 -6.90
C GLY A 253 -22.19 -1.77 -5.82
N ASN A 254 -21.06 -1.87 -5.12
CA ASN A 254 -20.72 -1.03 -3.96
C ASN A 254 -19.33 -0.37 -4.09
N ILE A 255 -18.75 -0.29 -5.29
CA ILE A 255 -17.39 0.24 -5.52
C ILE A 255 -17.44 1.77 -5.66
N PHE A 256 -16.87 2.54 -4.74
CA PHE A 256 -16.64 3.98 -4.95
C PHE A 256 -15.38 4.21 -5.79
N ALA A 257 -14.28 3.56 -5.42
CA ALA A 257 -13.01 3.64 -6.11
C ALA A 257 -12.19 2.35 -5.97
N ILE A 258 -11.35 2.08 -6.96
CA ILE A 258 -10.23 1.15 -6.93
C ILE A 258 -8.96 1.98 -6.88
N VAL A 259 -8.04 1.64 -5.98
CA VAL A 259 -6.75 2.29 -5.82
C VAL A 259 -5.66 1.24 -5.92
N GLU A 260 -4.83 1.36 -6.95
CA GLU A 260 -3.62 0.55 -7.14
C GLU A 260 -2.44 1.30 -6.50
N ILE A 261 -1.70 0.65 -5.61
CA ILE A 261 -0.60 1.23 -4.83
C ILE A 261 0.74 0.70 -5.35
N LYS A 262 1.59 1.60 -5.84
CA LYS A 262 2.90 1.25 -6.41
C LYS A 262 4.04 1.88 -5.61
N PHE A 263 4.79 1.04 -4.89
CA PHE A 263 6.03 1.44 -4.21
C PHE A 263 7.16 1.71 -5.22
N PRO A 264 8.28 2.36 -4.81
CA PRO A 264 9.45 2.53 -5.67
C PRO A 264 9.96 1.18 -6.19
N GLY A 265 10.33 1.12 -7.47
CA GLY A 265 10.79 -0.09 -8.15
C GLY A 265 9.65 -1.02 -8.63
N ASP A 266 8.41 -0.78 -8.23
CA ASP A 266 7.27 -1.57 -8.71
C ASP A 266 6.89 -1.23 -10.17
N ARG A 267 6.45 -2.25 -10.91
CA ARG A 267 6.03 -2.13 -12.30
C ARG A 267 4.61 -1.59 -12.40
N ILE A 268 4.38 -0.80 -13.45
CA ILE A 268 3.08 -0.24 -13.77
C ILE A 268 2.75 -0.72 -15.18
N GLU A 269 1.75 -1.59 -15.30
CA GLU A 269 1.41 -2.27 -16.55
C GLU A 269 0.05 -1.80 -17.06
N ALA A 270 -0.02 -1.32 -18.30
CA ALA A 270 -1.24 -0.77 -18.88
C ALA A 270 -2.36 -1.82 -18.96
N GLU A 271 -1.99 -3.09 -19.19
CA GLU A 271 -2.91 -4.22 -19.23
C GLU A 271 -3.70 -4.38 -17.93
N GLN A 272 -3.07 -4.10 -16.78
CA GLN A 272 -3.74 -4.12 -15.48
C GLN A 272 -4.84 -3.06 -15.40
N PHE A 273 -4.57 -1.84 -15.88
CA PHE A 273 -5.53 -0.72 -15.89
C PHE A 273 -6.67 -0.94 -16.88
N GLU A 274 -6.39 -1.54 -18.05
CA GLU A 274 -7.44 -1.94 -18.98
C GLU A 274 -8.35 -3.03 -18.40
N ALA A 275 -7.79 -4.00 -17.66
CA ALA A 275 -8.59 -5.00 -16.96
C ALA A 275 -9.48 -4.37 -15.86
N TYR A 276 -8.97 -3.39 -15.11
CA TYR A 276 -9.78 -2.62 -14.17
C TYR A 276 -10.91 -1.86 -14.86
N LYS A 277 -10.64 -1.18 -15.99
CA LYS A 277 -11.68 -0.47 -16.76
C LYS A 277 -12.80 -1.44 -17.18
N PHE A 278 -12.45 -2.61 -17.71
CA PHE A 278 -13.43 -3.61 -18.12
C PHE A 278 -14.26 -4.13 -16.93
N MET A 279 -13.64 -4.33 -15.76
CA MET A 279 -14.35 -4.68 -14.52
C MET A 279 -15.30 -3.56 -14.08
N LEU A 280 -14.86 -2.29 -14.12
CA LEU A 280 -15.67 -1.14 -13.75
C LEU A 280 -16.84 -0.88 -14.70
N GLU A 281 -16.70 -1.16 -16.00
CA GLU A 281 -17.84 -1.17 -16.93
C GLU A 281 -18.90 -2.20 -16.54
N ARG A 282 -18.47 -3.37 -16.03
CA ARG A 282 -19.40 -4.38 -15.53
C ARG A 282 -20.05 -3.94 -14.22
N ALA A 283 -19.29 -3.31 -13.32
CA ALA A 283 -19.81 -2.71 -12.10
C ALA A 283 -20.89 -1.65 -12.39
N ALA A 284 -20.70 -0.80 -13.41
CA ALA A 284 -21.70 0.19 -13.83
C ALA A 284 -23.05 -0.45 -14.17
N LYS A 285 -23.02 -1.61 -14.86
CA LYS A 285 -24.23 -2.38 -15.21
C LYS A 285 -24.90 -2.96 -13.96
N VAL A 286 -24.13 -3.47 -13.01
CA VAL A 286 -24.66 -4.00 -11.74
C VAL A 286 -25.32 -2.88 -10.94
N LYS A 287 -24.65 -1.73 -10.80
CA LYS A 287 -25.19 -0.56 -10.10
C LYS A 287 -26.47 -0.04 -10.74
N THR A 288 -26.51 0.04 -12.07
CA THR A 288 -27.72 0.43 -12.80
C THR A 288 -28.89 -0.52 -12.49
N GLY A 289 -28.63 -1.83 -12.43
CA GLY A 289 -29.66 -2.83 -12.09
C GLY A 289 -30.12 -2.80 -10.62
N ARG A 290 -29.28 -2.32 -9.70
CA ARG A 290 -29.61 -2.19 -8.26
C ARG A 290 -30.25 -0.85 -7.91
N ALA A 291 -30.05 0.19 -8.74
CA ALA A 291 -30.56 1.52 -8.46
C ALA A 291 -32.10 1.53 -8.57
N PRO A 292 -32.83 1.86 -7.48
CA PRO A 292 -34.28 1.90 -7.51
C PRO A 292 -34.81 3.04 -8.41
N ILE A 293 -34.04 4.13 -8.52
CA ILE A 293 -34.30 5.29 -9.38
C ILE A 293 -32.96 5.74 -9.94
N THR A 294 -32.92 6.11 -11.22
CA THR A 294 -31.78 6.77 -11.83
C THR A 294 -32.13 8.19 -12.27
N PHE A 295 -31.12 9.08 -12.31
CA PHE A 295 -31.32 10.46 -12.72
C PHE A 295 -31.79 10.51 -14.19
N GLN A 296 -33.02 10.99 -14.42
CA GLN A 296 -33.65 11.04 -15.73
C GLN A 296 -33.74 9.69 -16.45
N GLY A 297 -33.79 8.57 -15.72
CA GLY A 297 -33.82 7.23 -16.33
C GLY A 297 -32.50 6.81 -17.00
N LYS A 298 -31.41 7.56 -16.81
CA LYS A 298 -30.11 7.27 -17.42
C LYS A 298 -29.36 6.18 -16.65
N PRO A 299 -28.62 5.28 -17.31
CA PRO A 299 -27.79 4.30 -16.60
C PRO A 299 -26.65 4.99 -15.83
N VAL A 300 -26.13 4.29 -14.82
CA VAL A 300 -24.91 4.71 -14.13
C VAL A 300 -23.76 4.65 -15.14
N SER A 301 -23.08 5.78 -15.36
CA SER A 301 -22.04 5.91 -16.39
C SER A 301 -20.68 5.38 -15.97
N SER A 302 -20.47 5.11 -14.68
CA SER A 302 -19.21 4.57 -14.15
C SER A 302 -19.48 3.59 -13.00
N GLY A 303 -18.79 2.45 -13.00
CA GLY A 303 -18.87 1.48 -11.91
C GLY A 303 -18.11 1.90 -10.66
N GLY A 304 -17.25 2.91 -10.77
CA GLY A 304 -16.35 3.38 -9.72
C GLY A 304 -15.17 4.13 -10.34
N ARG A 305 -14.38 4.79 -9.51
CA ARG A 305 -13.13 5.46 -9.93
C ARG A 305 -11.98 4.46 -10.02
N LEU A 306 -10.99 4.74 -10.86
CA LEU A 306 -9.75 3.98 -10.92
C LEU A 306 -8.59 4.94 -10.67
N SER A 307 -7.85 4.73 -9.59
CA SER A 307 -6.71 5.56 -9.21
C SER A 307 -5.43 4.74 -9.11
N LEU A 308 -4.33 5.36 -9.52
CA LEU A 308 -2.98 4.88 -9.28
C LEU A 308 -2.33 5.80 -8.23
N PHE A 309 -1.94 5.21 -7.10
CA PHE A 309 -1.21 5.86 -6.03
C PHE A 309 0.25 5.41 -6.03
N ARG A 310 1.16 6.23 -6.57
CA ARG A 310 2.60 5.95 -6.61
C ARG A 310 3.23 6.52 -5.36
N TYR A 311 3.65 5.68 -4.42
CA TYR A 311 4.42 6.16 -3.28
C TYR A 311 5.90 6.37 -3.68
N PRO A 312 6.57 7.47 -3.30
CA PRO A 312 6.06 8.64 -2.57
C PRO A 312 5.58 9.80 -3.47
N GLU A 313 5.48 9.61 -4.80
CA GLU A 313 5.12 10.67 -5.76
C GLU A 313 3.73 11.29 -5.53
N ASP A 314 2.78 10.49 -5.05
CA ASP A 314 1.35 10.83 -4.97
C ASP A 314 0.84 10.99 -3.52
N ILE A 315 1.76 11.20 -2.57
CA ILE A 315 1.42 11.49 -1.18
C ILE A 315 0.54 12.74 -1.05
N ALA A 316 -0.22 12.83 0.05
CA ALA A 316 -1.00 14.01 0.37
C ALA A 316 -0.11 15.26 0.60
N VAL A 317 -0.48 16.38 0.00
CA VAL A 317 0.21 17.68 0.08
C VAL A 317 -0.75 18.76 0.58
N HIS A 318 -0.58 19.16 1.85
CA HIS A 318 -1.34 20.23 2.48
C HIS A 318 -0.56 21.55 2.48
N GLY A 319 -0.74 22.38 1.46
CA GLY A 319 -0.32 23.80 1.44
C GLY A 319 1.16 24.12 1.70
N LYS A 320 2.04 23.13 1.89
CA LYS A 320 3.49 23.28 2.00
C LYS A 320 4.11 23.23 0.61
N LYS A 321 5.18 24.00 0.41
CA LYS A 321 6.05 23.87 -0.77
C LYS A 321 6.42 22.39 -0.91
N GLU A 322 6.23 21.86 -2.11
CA GLU A 322 6.65 20.50 -2.44
C GLU A 322 8.12 20.35 -2.05
N PRO A 323 8.53 19.22 -1.44
CA PRO A 323 9.94 18.96 -1.27
C PRO A 323 10.59 18.95 -2.65
N ASP A 324 11.54 19.86 -2.86
CA ASP A 324 12.36 19.86 -4.07
C ASP A 324 12.97 18.46 -4.23
N LYS A 325 13.00 17.97 -5.48
CA LYS A 325 13.68 16.72 -5.83
C LYS A 325 15.06 16.68 -5.15
N PRO A 326 15.56 15.51 -4.71
CA PRO A 326 16.96 15.41 -4.36
C PRO A 326 17.76 15.76 -5.62
N SER A 327 18.44 16.90 -5.60
CA SER A 327 19.34 17.30 -6.68
C SER A 327 20.46 16.26 -6.78
N GLU A 328 20.74 15.78 -7.99
CA GLU A 328 21.87 14.90 -8.32
C GLU A 328 23.26 15.58 -8.16
N HIS A 329 23.39 16.50 -7.21
CA HIS A 329 24.62 17.22 -6.89
C HIS A 329 24.94 17.16 -5.40
N GLU A 330 24.99 15.95 -4.86
CA GLU A 330 25.95 15.61 -3.81
C GLU A 330 26.82 14.45 -4.31
N LYS A 331 27.67 14.75 -5.31
CA LYS A 331 28.92 14.01 -5.43
C LYS A 331 29.66 14.24 -4.13
N LYS A 332 29.79 13.20 -3.32
CA LYS A 332 30.79 13.13 -2.26
C LYS A 332 32.13 13.53 -2.85
N GLU A 333 32.60 14.74 -2.53
CA GLU A 333 34.02 15.04 -2.63
C GLU A 333 34.74 14.08 -1.68
N GLU A 334 35.55 13.19 -2.24
CA GLU A 334 36.53 12.45 -1.48
C GLU A 334 37.47 13.45 -0.80
N PRO A 335 37.83 13.27 0.49
CA PRO A 335 38.77 14.17 1.13
C PRO A 335 40.16 13.98 0.50
N GLU A 336 40.63 15.03 -0.18
CA GLU A 336 42.00 15.15 -0.65
C GLU A 336 42.97 14.89 0.51
N GLN A 337 43.85 13.91 0.32
CA GLN A 337 45.00 13.70 1.18
C GLN A 337 45.88 14.97 1.18
N GLN A 338 45.99 15.60 2.34
CA GLN A 338 46.96 16.66 2.58
C GLN A 338 48.38 16.14 2.32
N LYS A 339 48.94 16.55 1.18
CA LYS A 339 50.38 16.52 0.91
C LYS A 339 51.09 17.39 1.93
N SER A 340 51.90 16.78 2.77
CA SER A 340 52.92 17.47 3.55
C SER A 340 54.12 17.76 2.64
N GLU A 341 54.27 19.02 2.24
CA GLU A 341 55.54 19.54 1.72
C GLU A 341 56.19 20.45 2.76
N LYS A 342 57.38 20.05 3.21
CA LYS A 342 58.62 20.83 3.46
C LYS A 342 59.54 19.95 4.33
N SER A 343 60.82 19.75 4.06
CA SER A 343 61.75 20.50 3.22
C SER A 343 62.97 19.67 2.84
N SER A 344 63.48 19.99 1.65
CA SER A 344 64.75 19.64 1.00
C SER A 344 66.01 19.57 1.88
N GLY A 345 66.92 18.64 1.53
CA GLY A 345 68.34 18.70 1.88
C GLY A 345 69.16 17.60 1.19
N ARG A 346 69.77 17.91 0.05
CA ARG A 346 70.68 17.05 -0.75
C ARG A 346 71.93 16.62 0.04
N SER A 347 72.41 15.38 -0.17
CA SER A 347 73.83 15.14 -0.52
C SER A 347 74.06 13.76 -1.15
N ARG A 348 75.05 13.68 -2.03
CA ARG A 348 75.44 12.59 -2.93
C ARG A 348 76.60 11.76 -2.37
N HIS A 349 76.77 10.55 -2.94
CA HIS A 349 78.01 9.74 -3.03
C HIS A 349 78.51 9.11 -1.70
N SER A 350 79.07 7.90 -1.61
CA SER A 350 79.60 6.91 -2.56
C SER A 350 79.93 5.59 -1.82
N ARG A 351 79.88 4.46 -2.56
CA ARG A 351 80.78 3.28 -2.52
C ARG A 351 81.36 2.73 -1.19
N LYS A 352 81.00 1.44 -0.94
CA LYS A 352 81.83 0.21 -0.80
C LYS A 352 82.86 0.02 0.34
N ARG A 353 82.87 -1.24 0.82
CA ARG A 353 83.82 -1.99 1.71
C ARG A 353 83.64 -1.64 3.20
N GLY A 354 83.56 -2.55 4.15
CA GLY A 354 83.94 -3.96 4.24
C GLY A 354 84.79 -4.11 5.49
N ILE A 355 84.39 -5.00 6.40
CA ILE A 355 85.12 -5.92 7.29
C ILE A 355 84.04 -6.63 8.11
#